data_AF-A0A2D7X3V4-F1
#
_entry.id   AF-A0A2D7X3V4-F1
#
_cell.length_a   1.000
_cell.length_b   1.000
_cell.length_c   1.000
_cell.angle_alpha   90.00
_cell.angle_beta   90.00
_cell.angle_gamma   90.00
#
_symmetry.space_group_name_H-M   'P 1'
#
loop_
_entity.id
_entity.type
_entity.pdbx_description
1 polymer ?
#
loop_
_entity_poly.entity_id
_entity_poly.type
_entity_poly.pdbx_seq_one_letter_code
_entity_poly.pdbx_strand_id
1 'polypeptide(L)'
;IDLLRQELETRPSVRGLLRLVEMAGYEKGMTTDEGRLVSRIGHLILANRPVYRCVSCGFSGRQLHWLCPSCKQWETVRPIQGVEAE
;
A
#
# COMPACT_ATOMS: atom_id res chain seq x y z
N ILE A 1 4.38 -16.39 -11.28
CA ILE A 1 3.17 -15.68 -10.78
C ILE A 1 2.53 -16.37 -9.57
N ASP A 2 2.59 -17.71 -9.48
CA ASP A 2 1.82 -18.48 -8.48
C ASP A 2 2.20 -18.21 -7.02
N LEU A 3 3.49 -18.01 -6.72
CA LEU A 3 3.94 -17.63 -5.37
C LEU A 3 3.26 -16.34 -4.88
N LEU A 4 3.26 -15.29 -5.70
CA LEU A 4 2.63 -14.01 -5.34
C LEU A 4 1.11 -14.16 -5.18
N ARG A 5 0.48 -15.02 -5.98
CA ARG A 5 -0.95 -15.31 -5.86
C ARG A 5 -1.27 -15.97 -4.52
N GLN A 6 -0.51 -16.99 -4.13
CA GLN A 6 -0.68 -17.72 -2.87
C GLN A 6 -0.43 -16.82 -1.64
N GLU A 7 0.60 -15.97 -1.70
CA GLU A 7 0.88 -15.02 -0.62
C GLU A 7 -0.23 -13.97 -0.48
N LEU A 8 -0.79 -13.47 -1.59
CA LEU A 8 -1.89 -12.50 -1.56
C LEU A 8 -3.20 -13.07 -1.01
N GLU A 9 -3.44 -14.38 -1.17
CA GLU A 9 -4.58 -15.07 -0.55
C GLU A 9 -4.43 -15.12 0.98
N THR A 10 -3.20 -15.21 1.48
CA THR A 10 -2.91 -15.30 2.92
C THR A 10 -2.76 -13.91 3.56
N ARG A 11 -2.15 -12.96 2.85
CA ARG A 11 -1.85 -11.59 3.30
C ARG A 11 -2.19 -10.60 2.17
N PRO A 12 -3.46 -10.14 2.09
CA PRO A 12 -3.88 -9.22 1.04
C PRO A 12 -3.14 -7.88 1.10
N SER A 13 -2.61 -7.45 -0.04
CA SER A 13 -1.83 -6.21 -0.18
C SER A 13 -2.17 -5.53 -1.50
N VAL A 14 -2.49 -4.23 -1.47
CA VAL A 14 -2.75 -3.46 -2.70
C VAL A 14 -1.50 -3.40 -3.58
N ARG A 15 -0.31 -3.28 -2.96
CA ARG A 15 0.96 -3.32 -3.70
C ARG A 15 1.16 -4.66 -4.39
N GLY A 16 0.96 -5.76 -3.67
CA GLY A 16 1.09 -7.09 -4.26
C GLY A 16 0.07 -7.32 -5.37
N LEU A 17 -1.17 -6.85 -5.21
CA LEU A 17 -2.23 -7.01 -6.21
C LEU A 17 -1.92 -6.22 -7.50
N LEU A 18 -1.45 -4.98 -7.39
CA LEU A 18 -1.00 -4.20 -8.56
C LEU A 18 0.18 -4.89 -9.26
N ARG A 19 1.12 -5.45 -8.48
CA ARG A 19 2.24 -6.20 -9.04
C ARG A 19 1.79 -7.46 -9.78
N LEU A 20 0.80 -8.16 -9.25
CA LEU A 20 0.21 -9.34 -9.88
C LEU A 20 -0.45 -8.99 -11.22
N VAL A 21 -1.21 -7.89 -11.28
CA VAL A 21 -1.87 -7.40 -12.50
C VAL A 21 -0.83 -7.07 -13.58
N GLU A 22 0.25 -6.39 -13.21
CA GLU A 22 1.35 -6.10 -14.14
C GLU A 22 1.97 -7.38 -14.70
N MET A 23 2.34 -8.32 -13.82
CA MET A 23 2.97 -9.58 -14.23
C MET A 23 2.07 -10.40 -15.16
N ALA A 24 0.77 -10.50 -14.83
CA ALA A 24 -0.21 -11.22 -15.66
C ALA A 24 -0.40 -10.57 -17.04
N GLY A 25 -0.29 -9.24 -17.13
CA GLY A 25 -0.35 -8.50 -18.39
C GLY A 25 0.84 -8.77 -19.32
N TYR A 26 2.05 -8.96 -18.76
CA TYR A 26 3.25 -9.28 -19.53
C TYR A 26 3.23 -10.71 -20.09
N GLU A 27 2.77 -11.70 -19.33
CA GLU A 27 2.76 -13.12 -19.76
C GLU A 27 1.82 -13.37 -20.95
N LYS A 28 0.73 -12.60 -21.09
CA LYS A 28 -0.24 -12.76 -22.19
C LYS A 28 0.06 -11.92 -23.43
N GLY A 29 1.15 -11.15 -23.46
CA GLY A 29 1.47 -10.22 -24.56
C GLY A 29 0.42 -9.12 -24.76
N MET A 30 -0.50 -8.96 -23.81
CA MET A 30 -1.72 -8.17 -23.94
C MET A 30 -2.03 -7.53 -22.60
N THR A 31 -1.29 -6.49 -22.25
CA THR A 31 -1.82 -5.50 -21.31
C THR A 31 -2.92 -4.76 -22.04
N THR A 32 -4.18 -5.13 -21.78
CA THR A 32 -5.32 -4.33 -22.24
C THR A 32 -5.17 -2.91 -21.66
N ASP A 33 -5.68 -1.90 -22.36
CA ASP A 33 -5.51 -0.51 -21.93
C ASP A 33 -6.11 -0.26 -20.53
N GLU A 34 -7.14 -1.03 -20.16
CA GLU A 34 -7.74 -1.04 -18.83
C GLU A 34 -6.77 -1.55 -17.76
N GLY A 35 -6.01 -2.62 -18.04
CA GLY A 35 -5.02 -3.15 -17.11
C GLY A 35 -3.91 -2.13 -16.80
N ARG A 36 -3.42 -1.43 -17.84
CA ARG A 36 -2.44 -0.34 -17.65
C ARG A 36 -3.02 0.83 -16.88
N LEU A 37 -4.28 1.17 -17.12
CA LEU A 37 -4.99 2.23 -16.41
C LEU A 37 -5.13 1.90 -14.92
N VAL A 38 -5.54 0.68 -14.58
CA VAL A 38 -5.66 0.21 -13.19
C VAL A 38 -4.31 0.24 -12.49
N SER A 39 -3.24 -0.28 -13.10
CA SER A 39 -1.89 -0.24 -12.50
C SER A 39 -1.42 1.19 -12.23
N ARG A 40 -1.61 2.09 -13.21
CA ARG A 40 -1.20 3.50 -13.09
C ARG A 40 -1.99 4.24 -12.00
N ILE A 41 -3.32 4.12 -11.99
CA ILE A 41 -4.16 4.75 -10.96
C ILE A 41 -3.83 4.17 -9.59
N GLY A 42 -3.65 2.85 -9.48
CA GLY A 42 -3.27 2.19 -8.25
C GLY A 42 -1.96 2.70 -7.68
N HIS A 43 -0.94 2.89 -8.52
CA HIS A 43 0.33 3.49 -8.11
C HIS A 43 0.18 4.94 -7.63
N LEU A 44 -0.62 5.77 -8.31
CA LEU A 44 -0.88 7.15 -7.88
C LEU A 44 -1.59 7.19 -6.51
N ILE A 45 -2.55 6.30 -6.30
CA ILE A 45 -3.27 6.17 -5.03
C ILE A 45 -2.30 5.77 -3.92
N LEU A 46 -1.42 4.79 -4.15
CA LEU A 46 -0.42 4.37 -3.18
C LEU A 46 0.62 5.45 -2.88
N ALA A 47 1.01 6.23 -3.89
CA ALA A 47 2.05 7.23 -3.77
C ALA A 47 1.71 8.35 -2.77
N ASN A 48 0.43 8.64 -2.52
CA ASN A 48 0.00 9.72 -1.63
C ASN A 48 -0.56 9.25 -0.29
N ARG A 49 -0.52 7.96 0.01
CA ARG A 49 -1.05 7.43 1.27
C ARG A 49 -0.13 7.71 2.46
N PRO A 50 -0.69 8.02 3.64
CA PRO A 50 0.07 7.98 4.88
C PRO A 50 0.51 6.54 5.16
N VAL A 51 1.71 6.37 5.71
CA VAL A 51 2.29 5.07 6.08
C VAL A 51 2.29 4.90 7.60
N TYR A 52 2.19 6.00 8.34
CA TYR A 52 2.18 6.03 9.79
C TYR A 52 0.95 6.76 10.32
N ARG A 53 0.45 6.29 11.46
CA ARG A 53 -0.67 6.89 12.20
C ARG A 53 -0.39 6.91 13.70
N CYS A 54 -0.69 8.02 14.35
CA CYS A 54 -0.71 8.14 15.80
C CYS A 54 -1.91 7.38 16.37
N VAL A 55 -1.66 6.40 17.23
CA VAL A 55 -2.73 5.62 17.88
C VAL A 55 -3.50 6.41 18.94
N SER A 56 -2.96 7.55 19.41
CA SER A 56 -3.63 8.37 20.42
C SER A 56 -4.50 9.48 19.85
N CYS A 57 -4.14 10.09 18.70
CA CYS A 57 -4.88 11.25 18.16
C CYS A 57 -5.21 11.16 16.67
N GLY A 58 -4.77 10.11 15.97
CA GLY A 58 -5.10 9.91 14.55
C GLY A 58 -4.23 10.71 13.56
N PHE A 59 -3.29 11.54 14.01
CA PHE A 59 -2.30 12.18 13.13
C PHE A 59 -1.69 11.15 12.18
N SER A 60 -1.75 11.41 10.88
CA SER A 60 -1.29 10.48 9.84
C SER A 60 -0.26 11.15 8.95
N GLY A 61 0.82 10.44 8.64
CA GLY A 61 1.96 10.97 7.89
C GLY A 61 2.73 9.90 7.14
N ARG A 62 3.68 10.32 6.31
CA ARG A 62 4.52 9.41 5.51
C ARG A 62 5.86 9.07 6.18
N GLN A 63 6.27 9.88 7.14
CA GLN A 63 7.50 9.69 7.91
C GLN A 63 7.14 9.27 9.33
N LEU A 64 8.04 8.51 9.94
CA LEU A 64 7.95 8.20 11.36
C LEU A 64 8.28 9.45 12.16
N HIS A 65 7.37 9.84 13.05
CA HIS A 65 7.59 10.91 14.01
C HIS A 65 7.63 10.31 15.42
N TRP A 66 8.82 10.26 16.03
CA TRP A 66 8.97 9.76 17.40
C TRP A 66 8.11 10.53 18.39
N LEU A 67 8.04 11.86 18.23
CA LEU A 67 7.10 12.74 18.91
C LEU A 67 5.98 13.12 17.96
N CYS A 68 4.73 12.80 18.30
CA CYS A 68 3.58 13.11 17.46
C CYS A 68 3.42 14.64 17.28
N PRO A 69 3.41 15.18 16.04
CA PRO A 69 3.27 16.61 15.80
C PRO A 69 1.95 17.23 16.29
N SER A 70 0.88 16.43 16.37
CA SER A 70 -0.44 16.86 16.83
C SER A 70 -0.57 16.80 18.37
N CYS A 71 -0.63 15.61 18.97
CA CYS A 71 -0.83 15.46 20.44
C CYS A 71 0.43 15.59 21.30
N LYS A 72 1.62 15.76 20.72
CA LYS A 72 2.91 15.90 21.45
C LYS A 72 3.25 14.73 22.39
N GLN A 73 2.79 13.53 22.08
CA GLN A 73 3.16 12.31 22.80
C GLN A 73 4.25 11.52 22.05
N TRP A 74 5.16 10.93 22.81
CA TRP A 74 6.21 10.05 22.31
C TRP A 74 5.68 8.65 21.99
N GLU A 75 6.29 7.97 21.01
CA GLU A 75 6.09 6.54 20.70
C GLU A 75 4.65 6.13 20.33
N THR A 76 3.81 7.11 19.96
CA THR A 76 2.42 6.87 19.58
C THR A 76 2.22 6.71 18.07
N VAL A 77 3.16 7.18 17.25
CA VAL A 77 3.10 7.09 15.78
C VAL A 77 3.63 5.73 15.32
N ARG A 78 2.74 4.90 14.78
CA ARG A 78 3.05 3.52 14.37
C ARG A 78 2.75 3.31 12.88
N PRO A 79 3.40 2.35 12.20
CA PRO A 79 3.00 1.93 10.87
C PRO A 79 1.51 1.58 10.86
N ILE A 80 0.80 2.05 9.83
CA ILE A 80 -0.54 1.56 9.55
C ILE A 80 -0.39 0.11 9.08
N GLN A 81 -1.26 -0.79 9.54
CA GLN A 81 -1.24 -2.21 9.20
C GLN A 81 -2.47 -2.60 8.39
N GLY A 82 -2.34 -3.63 7.56
CA GLY A 82 -3.43 -4.22 6.76
C GLY A 82 -3.34 -3.88 5.27
N VAL A 83 -4.45 -4.03 4.55
CA VAL A 83 -4.50 -3.91 3.08
C VAL A 83 -3.98 -2.55 2.58
N GLU A 84 -4.13 -1.51 3.40
CA GLU A 84 -3.79 -0.13 3.05
C GLU A 84 -2.36 0.30 3.42
N ALA A 85 -1.68 -0.46 4.28
CA ALA A 85 -0.30 -0.22 4.70
C ALA A 85 0.25 -1.51 5.33
N GLU A 86 1.32 -2.02 4.73
CA GLU A 86 1.88 -3.35 4.96
C GLU A 86 2.57 -3.51 6.33
#